data_AF-G8ZSJ2-F1
#
_entry.id   AF-G8ZSJ2-F1
#
_cell.length_a   1.000
_cell.length_b   1.000
_cell.length_c   1.000
_cell.angle_alpha   90.00
_cell.angle_beta   90.00
_cell.angle_gamma   90.00
#
_symmetry.space_group_name_H-M   'P 1'
#
loop_
_entity.id
_entity.type
_entity.pdbx_description
1 polymer ?
#
loop_
_entity_poly.entity_id
_entity_poly.type
_entity_poly.pdbx_seq_one_letter_code
_entity_poly.pdbx_strand_id
1 'polypeptide(L)'
;MKGENAHQRKRKLVYATSRNSDRNLDVLKRRRPPVLDQSDIQDEPLSDEERGDTPLSQIGGPCTLIRLPSLTSVGLAGDNDPGSNSDDSTSNKLPETVKLRQSVDPGEIKRVKEENVRDSQEFIKNVKYDDAIEDVLVEIEQRSSSRQDSDDKTHKLVVRKDYTKKYKLPPILYLSDLIERIQPFLSIVEAMYKHKVQSPYKFEATAVSEASNSAVLSLSEFRSMDINKIVAGYYGLRRQLCVGEEILKHYKQFLLKRQGKTMNWWGVADFANYVLAPEVLASLCISEMNLGDDIYDPATRENAYDIFRNTVEFGLVVADTDPLESWEVHVEK
;
A
#
# COMPACT_ATOMS: atom_id res chain seq x y z
N MET A 1 -27.31 -15.85 -73.67
CA MET A 1 -25.93 -15.69 -74.17
C MET A 1 -25.19 -14.74 -73.22
N LYS A 2 -24.01 -15.18 -72.71
CA LYS A 2 -22.98 -14.42 -71.96
C LYS A 2 -23.43 -13.96 -70.55
N GLY A 3 -22.87 -14.39 -69.41
CA GLY A 3 -21.58 -15.01 -69.12
C GLY A 3 -20.60 -13.97 -68.58
N GLU A 4 -20.75 -13.56 -67.31
CA GLU A 4 -19.79 -12.68 -66.62
C GLU A 4 -19.09 -13.43 -65.48
N ASN A 5 -17.77 -13.56 -65.63
CA ASN A 5 -16.86 -14.27 -64.74
C ASN A 5 -16.43 -13.37 -63.57
N ALA A 6 -16.76 -13.78 -62.34
CA ALA A 6 -16.21 -13.19 -61.12
C ALA A 6 -14.79 -13.75 -60.87
N HIS A 7 -13.77 -12.93 -61.09
CA HIS A 7 -12.38 -13.24 -60.74
C HIS A 7 -12.12 -12.94 -59.25
N GLN A 8 -12.03 -13.99 -58.45
CA GLN A 8 -11.53 -13.94 -57.06
C GLN A 8 -10.01 -13.74 -57.06
N ARG A 9 -9.54 -12.56 -56.64
CA ARG A 9 -8.12 -12.31 -56.33
C ARG A 9 -7.79 -12.81 -54.93
N LYS A 10 -7.20 -14.01 -54.84
CA LYS A 10 -6.59 -14.54 -53.61
C LYS A 10 -5.31 -13.76 -53.28
N ARG A 11 -5.30 -12.99 -52.19
CA ARG A 11 -4.07 -12.40 -51.63
C ARG A 11 -3.33 -13.47 -50.82
N LYS A 12 -2.09 -13.78 -51.21
CA LYS A 12 -1.19 -14.66 -50.46
C LYS A 12 -0.58 -13.88 -49.29
N LEU A 13 -0.75 -14.42 -48.09
CA LEU A 13 -0.15 -13.95 -46.85
C LEU A 13 1.31 -14.46 -46.82
N VAL A 14 2.28 -13.55 -46.75
CA VAL A 14 3.70 -13.88 -46.61
C VAL A 14 4.11 -13.54 -45.18
N TYR A 15 4.36 -14.57 -44.38
CA TYR A 15 5.01 -14.40 -43.07
C TYR A 15 6.52 -14.40 -43.28
N ALA A 16 7.16 -13.25 -42.98
CA ALA A 16 8.60 -13.18 -42.83
C ALA A 16 8.95 -13.50 -41.37
N THR A 17 9.57 -14.64 -41.11
CA THR A 17 10.15 -14.97 -39.81
C THR A 17 11.59 -14.47 -39.77
N SER A 18 11.81 -13.38 -39.04
CA SER A 18 13.16 -12.85 -38.77
C SER A 18 13.84 -13.71 -37.71
N ARG A 19 14.76 -14.58 -38.15
CA ARG A 19 15.80 -15.20 -37.32
C ARG A 19 16.97 -14.24 -37.27
N ASN A 20 17.25 -13.66 -36.09
CA ASN A 20 18.59 -13.25 -35.65
C ASN A 20 18.48 -12.47 -34.32
N SER A 21 18.91 -13.06 -33.20
CA SER A 21 19.66 -12.36 -32.13
C SER A 21 20.05 -13.30 -30.97
N ASP A 22 20.79 -14.38 -31.24
CA ASP A 22 21.41 -15.22 -30.21
C ASP A 22 22.91 -14.89 -30.05
N ARG A 23 23.26 -13.65 -29.69
CA ARG A 23 24.67 -13.23 -29.55
C ARG A 23 25.08 -12.52 -28.26
N ASN A 24 24.24 -12.50 -27.23
CA ASN A 24 24.60 -11.84 -25.96
C ASN A 24 24.50 -12.75 -24.73
N LEU A 25 25.14 -13.92 -24.76
CA LEU A 25 25.20 -14.85 -23.61
C LEU A 25 26.59 -15.05 -23.00
N ASP A 26 27.61 -14.26 -23.38
CA ASP A 26 29.00 -14.53 -22.99
C ASP A 26 29.71 -13.45 -22.15
N VAL A 27 28.99 -12.50 -21.53
CA VAL A 27 29.62 -11.38 -20.79
C VAL A 27 29.53 -11.48 -19.25
N LEU A 28 28.81 -12.46 -18.69
CA LEU A 28 28.61 -12.56 -17.22
C LEU A 28 29.60 -13.46 -16.46
N LYS A 29 30.76 -13.80 -17.04
CA LYS A 29 31.85 -14.44 -16.30
C LYS A 29 33.04 -13.49 -16.17
N ARG A 30 33.06 -12.73 -15.07
CA ARG A 30 34.25 -12.25 -14.31
C ARG A 30 33.97 -10.84 -13.76
N ARG A 31 33.55 -10.74 -12.49
CA ARG A 31 34.10 -9.80 -11.48
C ARG A 31 33.74 -10.33 -10.09
N ARG A 32 34.64 -11.10 -9.46
CA ARG A 32 34.69 -11.19 -8.00
C ARG A 32 35.47 -9.95 -7.52
N PRO A 33 34.92 -9.11 -6.64
CA PRO A 33 35.73 -8.11 -5.96
C PRO A 33 36.70 -8.80 -4.96
N PRO A 34 37.91 -8.27 -4.77
CA PRO A 34 38.86 -8.80 -3.80
C PRO A 34 38.37 -8.52 -2.37
N VAL A 35 38.54 -9.54 -1.52
CA VAL A 35 38.43 -9.45 -0.07
C VAL A 35 39.45 -8.43 0.43
N LEU A 36 38.98 -7.33 1.04
CA LEU A 36 39.85 -6.42 1.76
C LEU A 36 40.11 -6.99 3.15
N ASP A 37 41.40 -7.10 3.42
CA ASP A 37 42.03 -7.64 4.61
C ASP A 37 41.88 -6.67 5.80
N GLN A 38 41.76 -7.22 6.99
CA GLN A 38 41.71 -6.50 8.25
C GLN A 38 43.11 -6.03 8.63
N SER A 39 43.29 -4.77 8.98
CA SER A 39 44.31 -4.33 9.94
C SER A 39 44.04 -2.93 10.46
N ASP A 40 44.45 -2.74 11.71
CA ASP A 40 44.71 -1.48 12.42
C ASP A 40 43.57 -0.86 13.24
N ILE A 41 43.37 -1.56 14.36
CA ILE A 41 43.17 -1.01 15.71
C ILE A 41 44.07 0.21 15.94
N GLN A 42 43.48 1.35 16.31
CA GLN A 42 44.12 2.36 17.15
C GLN A 42 43.14 2.78 18.26
N ASP A 43 43.56 2.49 19.48
CA ASP A 43 42.96 2.93 20.73
C ASP A 43 43.13 4.45 20.89
N GLU A 44 42.03 5.18 21.06
CA GLU A 44 42.05 6.58 21.50
C GLU A 44 41.59 6.66 22.97
N PRO A 45 42.32 7.41 23.83
CA PRO A 45 42.09 7.43 25.26
C PRO A 45 40.88 8.29 25.67
N LEU A 46 40.18 7.76 26.67
CA LEU A 46 39.17 8.44 27.48
C LEU A 46 39.75 9.71 28.13
N SER A 47 39.18 10.86 27.82
CA SER A 47 39.28 12.06 28.64
C SER A 47 38.02 12.20 29.50
N ASP A 48 38.22 12.03 30.79
CA ASP A 48 37.34 12.49 31.87
C ASP A 48 37.25 14.04 31.88
N GLU A 49 36.25 14.55 32.62
CA GLU A 49 35.84 15.95 32.84
C GLU A 49 34.66 16.37 31.94
N GLU A 50 33.52 16.88 32.43
CA GLU A 50 33.29 17.68 33.62
C GLU A 50 31.82 17.58 34.09
N ARG A 51 31.63 17.62 35.40
CA ARG A 51 30.32 17.70 36.07
C ARG A 51 29.67 19.05 35.79
N GLY A 52 28.44 19.02 35.28
CA GLY A 52 27.55 20.18 35.22
C GLY A 52 26.23 19.89 35.92
N ASP A 53 26.16 20.24 37.21
CA ASP A 53 24.94 20.25 38.01
C ASP A 53 23.87 21.17 37.39
N THR A 54 22.63 20.68 37.25
CA THR A 54 21.46 21.55 37.06
C THR A 54 20.27 21.03 37.86
N PRO A 55 19.50 21.90 38.54
CA PRO A 55 18.74 21.52 39.72
C PRO A 55 17.32 21.03 39.37
N LEU A 56 16.88 20.04 40.14
CA LEU A 56 15.48 19.66 40.29
C LEU A 56 14.66 20.83 40.84
N SER A 57 13.79 21.41 40.02
CA SER A 57 12.66 22.21 40.49
C SER A 57 11.38 21.39 40.45
N GLN A 58 10.91 21.12 41.66
CA GLN A 58 9.58 20.65 42.03
C GLN A 58 8.46 21.41 41.32
N ILE A 59 7.51 20.70 40.70
CA ILE A 59 6.11 21.13 40.66
C ILE A 59 5.25 19.92 40.96
N GLY A 60 4.78 19.86 42.21
CA GLY A 60 3.62 19.05 42.59
C GLY A 60 2.33 19.79 42.29
N GLY A 61 1.28 19.04 41.96
CA GLY A 61 -0.09 19.55 41.85
C GLY A 61 -1.05 18.46 41.35
N PRO A 62 -2.31 18.42 41.82
CA PRO A 62 -2.91 17.16 42.27
C PRO A 62 -3.93 16.52 41.33
N CYS A 63 -4.09 15.21 41.53
CA CYS A 63 -5.31 14.40 41.46
C CYS A 63 -6.60 15.07 40.93
N THR A 64 -7.11 14.51 39.83
CA THR A 64 -8.56 14.29 39.65
C THR A 64 -8.80 12.93 39.02
N LEU A 65 -9.15 11.97 39.88
CA LEU A 65 -9.79 10.70 39.57
C LEU A 65 -11.16 10.98 38.93
N ILE A 66 -11.29 10.77 37.62
CA ILE A 66 -12.60 10.72 36.97
C ILE A 66 -13.17 9.32 37.17
N ARG A 67 -14.08 9.25 38.14
CA ARG A 67 -14.95 8.11 38.47
C ARG A 67 -16.00 7.96 37.37
N LEU A 68 -15.88 6.92 36.54
CA LEU A 68 -16.95 6.49 35.64
C LEU A 68 -18.07 5.83 36.47
N PRO A 69 -19.35 6.24 36.33
CA PRO A 69 -20.46 5.61 37.01
C PRO A 69 -20.82 4.26 36.36
N SER A 70 -21.05 3.26 37.22
CA SER A 70 -21.65 1.99 36.87
C SER A 70 -23.07 2.21 36.34
N LEU A 71 -23.37 1.76 35.12
CA LEU A 71 -24.74 1.66 34.64
C LEU A 71 -25.38 0.43 35.29
N THR A 72 -26.20 0.73 36.28
CA THR A 72 -27.17 -0.16 36.91
C THR A 72 -28.23 -0.60 35.91
N SER A 73 -28.55 -1.88 36.03
CA SER A 73 -29.73 -2.55 35.48
C SER A 73 -31.01 -1.74 35.65
N VAL A 74 -31.71 -1.51 34.56
CA VAL A 74 -33.14 -1.18 34.57
C VAL A 74 -33.87 -2.44 34.14
N GLY A 75 -34.54 -3.05 35.12
CA GLY A 75 -35.57 -4.05 34.87
C GLY A 75 -36.80 -3.37 34.29
N LEU A 76 -37.40 -4.01 33.29
CA LEU A 76 -38.80 -3.81 32.97
C LEU A 76 -39.49 -5.16 33.09
N ALA A 77 -40.40 -5.18 34.05
CA ALA A 77 -41.42 -6.17 34.25
C ALA A 77 -42.36 -6.20 33.03
N GLY A 78 -42.79 -7.40 32.67
CA GLY A 78 -43.81 -7.67 31.68
C GLY A 78 -44.36 -9.06 31.92
N ASP A 79 -45.37 -9.12 32.80
CA ASP A 79 -46.20 -10.28 33.10
C ASP A 79 -47.15 -10.65 31.93
N ASN A 80 -47.61 -11.90 31.98
CA ASN A 80 -48.69 -12.59 31.22
C ASN A 80 -48.21 -13.26 29.91
N ASP A 81 -48.45 -14.56 29.65
CA ASP A 81 -49.61 -15.40 29.97
C ASP A 81 -49.23 -16.90 29.96
N PRO A 82 -49.99 -17.80 30.62
CA PRO A 82 -49.72 -19.23 30.68
C PRO A 82 -50.47 -20.00 29.58
N GLY A 83 -49.76 -20.86 28.85
CA GLY A 83 -50.33 -21.66 27.75
C GLY A 83 -49.74 -23.06 27.67
N SER A 84 -50.36 -23.97 28.44
CA SER A 84 -50.67 -25.38 28.13
C SER A 84 -49.68 -26.27 27.35
N ASN A 85 -49.17 -27.28 28.09
CA ASN A 85 -49.04 -28.70 27.76
C ASN A 85 -48.72 -29.16 26.33
N SER A 86 -47.57 -29.85 26.20
CA SER A 86 -47.48 -31.09 25.43
C SER A 86 -46.26 -31.89 25.87
N ASP A 87 -46.52 -33.00 26.57
CA ASP A 87 -45.56 -34.07 26.81
C ASP A 87 -45.06 -34.64 25.47
N ASP A 88 -43.75 -34.62 25.22
CA ASP A 88 -43.13 -35.67 24.41
C ASP A 88 -41.72 -35.99 24.91
N SER A 89 -41.59 -37.21 25.40
CA SER A 89 -40.39 -37.75 26.02
C SER A 89 -39.55 -38.43 24.95
N THR A 90 -38.73 -37.67 24.22
CA THR A 90 -37.71 -38.23 23.34
C THR A 90 -36.31 -38.05 23.94
N SER A 91 -35.84 -39.14 24.57
CA SER A 91 -34.48 -39.33 25.06
C SER A 91 -33.45 -39.19 23.91
N ASN A 92 -32.97 -37.97 23.66
CA ASN A 92 -31.77 -37.73 22.85
C ASN A 92 -30.54 -37.75 23.76
N LYS A 93 -29.83 -38.89 23.74
CA LYS A 93 -28.50 -39.05 24.32
C LYS A 93 -27.58 -37.98 23.73
N LEU A 94 -27.13 -37.07 24.60
CA LEU A 94 -26.04 -36.14 24.31
C LEU A 94 -24.82 -36.93 23.81
N PRO A 95 -24.20 -36.55 22.68
CA PRO A 95 -22.96 -37.16 22.24
C PRO A 95 -21.89 -36.87 23.31
N GLU A 96 -21.23 -37.93 23.76
CA GLU A 96 -20.07 -37.89 24.63
C GLU A 96 -19.10 -36.81 24.14
N THR A 97 -18.95 -35.77 24.96
CA THR A 97 -17.99 -34.70 24.71
C THR A 97 -16.59 -35.29 24.84
N VAL A 98 -16.00 -35.65 23.70
CA VAL A 98 -14.60 -36.06 23.59
C VAL A 98 -13.72 -34.88 24.01
N LYS A 99 -13.37 -34.82 25.29
CA LYS A 99 -12.40 -33.85 25.82
C LYS A 99 -11.00 -34.28 25.40
N LEU A 100 -10.58 -33.82 24.22
CA LEU A 100 -9.18 -33.90 23.80
C LEU A 100 -8.33 -33.08 24.78
N ARG A 101 -7.74 -33.77 25.76
CA ARG A 101 -6.68 -33.21 26.61
C ARG A 101 -5.38 -33.21 25.81
N GLN A 102 -5.17 -32.18 25.00
CA GLN A 102 -3.85 -31.85 24.50
C GLN A 102 -3.04 -31.26 25.66
N SER A 103 -2.29 -32.11 26.36
CA SER A 103 -1.24 -31.66 27.26
C SER A 103 -0.08 -31.16 26.40
N VAL A 104 -0.12 -29.88 26.04
CA VAL A 104 1.02 -29.23 25.40
C VAL A 104 2.04 -28.89 26.47
N ASP A 105 3.27 -29.35 26.31
CA ASP A 105 4.35 -29.06 27.24
C ASP A 105 4.66 -27.55 27.21
N PRO A 106 4.55 -26.82 28.34
CA PRO A 106 4.87 -25.41 28.40
C PRO A 106 6.32 -25.09 28.01
N GLY A 107 7.24 -26.08 28.10
CA GLY A 107 8.61 -25.94 27.61
C GLY A 107 8.71 -25.84 26.09
N GLU A 108 7.86 -26.58 25.37
CA GLU A 108 7.82 -26.63 23.90
C GLU A 108 7.23 -25.32 23.33
N ILE A 109 6.21 -24.76 24.00
CA ILE A 109 5.61 -23.46 23.63
C ILE A 109 6.64 -22.33 23.73
N LYS A 110 7.52 -22.34 24.75
CA LYS A 110 8.58 -21.34 24.88
C LYS A 110 9.62 -21.45 23.76
N ARG A 111 10.03 -22.67 23.40
CA ARG A 111 11.02 -22.89 22.32
C ARG A 111 10.48 -22.43 20.97
N VAL A 112 9.26 -22.82 20.61
CA VAL A 112 8.63 -22.39 19.34
C VAL A 112 8.43 -20.88 19.29
N LYS A 113 8.15 -20.23 20.43
CA LYS A 113 8.00 -18.77 20.49
C LYS A 113 9.33 -18.03 20.35
N GLU A 114 10.40 -18.56 20.94
CA GLU A 114 11.76 -18.00 20.82
C GLU A 114 12.34 -18.22 19.41
N GLU A 115 12.08 -19.38 18.81
CA GLU A 115 12.47 -19.72 17.43
C GLU A 115 11.72 -18.84 16.41
N ASN A 116 10.40 -18.67 16.54
CA ASN A 116 9.64 -17.76 15.68
C ASN A 116 10.06 -16.29 15.80
N VAL A 117 10.45 -15.83 16.99
CA VAL A 117 10.94 -14.44 17.18
C VAL A 117 12.31 -14.26 16.53
N ARG A 118 13.16 -15.29 16.58
CA ARG A 118 14.49 -15.28 15.96
C ARG A 118 14.41 -15.33 14.44
N ASP A 119 13.57 -16.20 13.89
CA ASP A 119 13.30 -16.28 12.45
C ASP A 119 12.64 -14.99 11.92
N SER A 120 11.74 -14.38 12.70
CA SER A 120 11.14 -13.08 12.35
C SER A 120 12.17 -11.94 12.38
N GLN A 121 13.13 -11.96 13.30
CA GLN A 121 14.18 -10.93 13.37
C GLN A 121 15.26 -11.11 12.28
N GLU A 122 15.58 -12.34 11.89
CA GLU A 122 16.48 -12.62 10.76
C GLU A 122 15.82 -12.31 9.41
N PHE A 123 14.52 -12.55 9.27
CA PHE A 123 13.76 -12.11 8.09
C PHE A 123 13.79 -10.58 7.96
N ILE A 124 13.59 -9.83 9.05
CA ILE A 124 13.61 -8.36 9.04
C ILE A 124 15.00 -7.78 8.73
N LYS A 125 16.09 -8.44 9.11
CA LYS A 125 17.45 -7.98 8.82
C LYS A 125 17.91 -8.28 7.38
N ASN A 126 17.27 -9.23 6.70
CA ASN A 126 17.69 -9.68 5.37
C ASN A 126 16.82 -9.17 4.22
N VAL A 127 15.74 -8.43 4.47
CA VAL A 127 15.02 -7.77 3.38
C VAL A 127 15.62 -6.39 3.09
N LYS A 128 16.69 -6.41 2.31
CA LYS A 128 17.07 -5.29 1.45
C LYS A 128 16.02 -5.18 0.35
N TYR A 129 14.97 -4.39 0.60
CA TYR A 129 13.88 -4.17 -0.34
C TYR A 129 14.23 -3.16 -1.46
N ASP A 130 15.40 -2.51 -1.39
CA ASP A 130 15.82 -1.52 -2.39
C ASP A 130 16.15 -2.15 -3.74
N ASP A 131 16.85 -3.29 -3.77
CA ASP A 131 17.35 -3.88 -5.03
C ASP A 131 16.23 -4.35 -5.99
N ALA A 132 15.09 -4.83 -5.46
CA ALA A 132 14.01 -5.39 -6.29
C ALA A 132 13.05 -4.32 -6.86
N ILE A 133 12.92 -3.18 -6.19
CA ILE A 133 12.16 -2.04 -6.69
C ILE A 133 13.00 -1.28 -7.73
N GLU A 134 14.30 -1.18 -7.47
CA GLU A 134 15.26 -0.56 -8.37
C GLU A 134 15.43 -1.36 -9.67
N ASP A 135 15.42 -2.70 -9.63
CA ASP A 135 15.44 -3.53 -10.85
C ASP A 135 14.18 -3.35 -11.72
N VAL A 136 12.99 -3.15 -11.12
CA VAL A 136 11.75 -2.87 -11.89
C VAL A 136 11.76 -1.44 -12.46
N LEU A 137 12.30 -0.47 -11.72
CA LEU A 137 12.48 0.91 -12.19
C LEU A 137 13.51 1.00 -13.33
N VAL A 138 14.64 0.29 -13.21
CA VAL A 138 15.72 0.24 -14.21
C VAL A 138 15.26 -0.46 -15.49
N GLU A 139 14.40 -1.48 -15.40
CA GLU A 139 13.86 -2.17 -16.59
C GLU A 139 12.84 -1.29 -17.37
N ILE A 140 12.19 -0.34 -16.70
CA ILE A 140 11.36 0.70 -17.33
C ILE A 140 12.26 1.75 -18.03
N GLU A 141 13.36 2.14 -17.40
CA GLU A 141 14.26 3.19 -17.89
C GLU A 141 15.13 2.76 -19.09
N GLN A 142 15.53 1.48 -19.15
CA GLN A 142 16.43 0.97 -20.20
C GLN A 142 15.76 0.79 -21.57
N ARG A 143 14.42 0.86 -21.66
CA ARG A 143 13.69 0.72 -22.93
C ARG A 143 13.64 1.99 -23.78
N SER A 144 14.14 3.13 -23.29
CA SER A 144 13.89 4.45 -23.88
C SER A 144 14.97 4.97 -24.84
N SER A 145 16.18 4.39 -24.83
CA SER A 145 17.33 5.11 -25.40
C SER A 145 17.44 5.08 -26.94
N SER A 146 17.40 6.30 -27.51
CA SER A 146 18.07 6.80 -28.74
C SER A 146 17.21 7.27 -29.92
N ARG A 147 15.90 7.03 -29.95
CA ARG A 147 14.96 7.75 -30.86
C ARG A 147 13.57 8.05 -30.27
N GLN A 148 13.22 7.49 -29.11
CA GLN A 148 11.93 7.70 -28.45
C GLN A 148 11.95 8.90 -27.49
N ASP A 149 13.12 9.30 -27.00
CA ASP A 149 13.28 10.35 -25.99
C ASP A 149 12.73 11.74 -26.41
N SER A 150 12.66 12.06 -27.71
CA SER A 150 12.05 13.32 -28.16
C SER A 150 10.53 13.28 -28.13
N ASP A 151 9.95 12.16 -28.56
CA ASP A 151 8.52 12.00 -28.69
C ASP A 151 7.90 11.91 -27.29
N ASP A 152 8.56 11.21 -26.37
CA ASP A 152 8.13 11.07 -24.97
C ASP A 152 8.13 12.43 -24.23
N LYS A 153 9.15 13.26 -24.45
CA LYS A 153 9.18 14.62 -23.88
C LYS A 153 8.07 15.51 -24.43
N THR A 154 7.82 15.46 -25.74
CA THR A 154 6.73 16.24 -26.33
C THR A 154 5.36 15.75 -25.84
N HIS A 155 5.17 14.44 -25.71
CA HIS A 155 3.95 13.85 -25.17
C HIS A 155 3.71 14.27 -23.72
N LYS A 156 4.74 14.18 -22.85
CA LYS A 156 4.67 14.64 -21.46
C LYS A 156 4.26 16.11 -21.34
N LEU A 157 4.82 17.00 -22.17
CA LEU A 157 4.47 18.43 -22.17
C LEU A 157 3.03 18.69 -22.62
N VAL A 158 2.54 17.94 -23.61
CA VAL A 158 1.14 18.02 -24.09
C VAL A 158 0.19 17.56 -23.00
N VAL A 159 0.44 16.39 -22.41
CA VAL A 159 -0.36 15.86 -21.29
C VAL A 159 -0.36 16.84 -20.12
N ARG A 160 0.81 17.35 -19.70
CA ARG A 160 0.88 18.33 -18.61
C ARG A 160 0.01 19.55 -18.90
N LYS A 161 0.13 20.14 -20.09
CA LYS A 161 -0.63 21.35 -20.46
C LYS A 161 -2.13 21.10 -20.52
N ASP A 162 -2.55 19.98 -21.10
CA ASP A 162 -3.97 19.66 -21.31
C ASP A 162 -4.67 19.39 -19.98
N TYR A 163 -4.06 18.58 -19.11
CA TYR A 163 -4.63 18.22 -17.80
C TYR A 163 -4.59 19.37 -16.79
N THR A 164 -3.50 20.14 -16.73
CA THR A 164 -3.43 21.34 -15.87
C THR A 164 -4.51 22.36 -16.27
N LYS A 165 -4.77 22.52 -17.57
CA LYS A 165 -5.83 23.43 -18.05
C LYS A 165 -7.24 22.90 -17.74
N LYS A 166 -7.46 21.60 -17.90
CA LYS A 166 -8.79 20.97 -17.74
C LYS A 166 -9.22 20.86 -16.28
N TYR A 167 -8.33 20.44 -15.40
CA TYR A 167 -8.64 20.13 -13.99
C TYR A 167 -8.10 21.17 -12.99
N LYS A 168 -7.34 22.17 -13.44
CA LYS A 168 -6.68 23.16 -12.56
C LYS A 168 -5.85 22.49 -11.46
N LEU A 169 -5.06 21.48 -11.87
CA LEU A 169 -4.25 20.69 -10.95
C LEU A 169 -3.23 21.59 -10.24
N PRO A 170 -3.04 21.43 -8.91
CA PRO A 170 -1.95 22.08 -8.20
C PRO A 170 -0.58 21.67 -8.75
N PRO A 171 0.50 22.39 -8.39
CA PRO A 171 1.85 21.97 -8.73
C PRO A 171 2.20 20.66 -8.02
N ILE A 172 2.90 19.77 -8.73
CA ILE A 172 3.39 18.51 -8.18
C ILE A 172 4.37 18.81 -7.04
N LEU A 173 4.14 18.19 -5.89
CA LEU A 173 4.97 18.35 -4.70
C LEU A 173 6.19 17.42 -4.74
N TYR A 174 7.29 17.89 -4.16
CA TYR A 174 8.42 17.03 -3.79
C TYR A 174 8.02 16.10 -2.65
N LEU A 175 8.78 15.01 -2.49
CA LEU A 175 8.47 13.99 -1.50
C LEU A 175 8.47 14.53 -0.07
N SER A 176 9.44 15.37 0.30
CA SER A 176 9.50 16.03 1.60
C SER A 176 8.23 16.81 1.92
N ASP A 177 7.80 17.65 0.98
CA ASP A 177 6.66 18.54 1.12
C ASP A 177 5.36 17.74 1.12
N LEU A 178 5.28 16.69 0.30
CA LEU A 178 4.17 15.76 0.27
C LEU A 178 4.01 15.09 1.63
N ILE A 179 5.09 14.54 2.20
CA ILE A 179 5.08 13.88 3.52
C ILE A 179 4.63 14.85 4.61
N GLU A 180 5.10 16.09 4.59
CA GLU A 180 4.69 17.11 5.56
C GLU A 180 3.18 17.40 5.46
N ARG A 181 2.67 17.57 4.24
CA ARG A 181 1.25 17.89 4.02
C ARG A 181 0.29 16.74 4.30
N ILE A 182 0.72 15.48 4.16
CA ILE A 182 -0.16 14.33 4.48
C ILE A 182 -0.31 14.08 5.99
N GLN A 183 0.63 14.53 6.82
CA GLN A 183 0.62 14.29 8.28
C GLN A 183 -0.75 14.54 8.94
N PRO A 184 -1.43 15.70 8.76
CA PRO A 184 -2.73 15.93 9.37
C PRO A 184 -3.83 14.94 8.92
N PHE A 185 -3.69 14.38 7.72
CA PHE A 185 -4.67 13.48 7.12
C PHE A 185 -4.43 12.00 7.41
N LEU A 186 -3.30 11.64 8.03
CA LEU A 186 -2.99 10.25 8.39
C LEU A 186 -4.03 9.60 9.32
N SER A 187 -4.72 10.42 10.12
CA SER A 187 -5.82 9.99 11.00
C SER A 187 -7.00 9.31 10.25
N ILE A 188 -7.09 9.50 8.94
CA ILE A 188 -8.09 8.88 8.07
C ILE A 188 -7.96 7.37 8.03
N VAL A 189 -6.74 6.84 8.20
CA VAL A 189 -6.53 5.39 8.33
C VAL A 189 -7.40 4.83 9.45
N GLU A 190 -7.41 5.46 10.62
CA GLU A 190 -8.31 5.04 11.70
C GLU A 190 -9.79 5.24 11.38
N ALA A 191 -10.14 6.33 10.70
CA ALA A 191 -11.51 6.64 10.32
C ALA A 191 -12.09 5.59 9.37
N MET A 192 -11.29 5.08 8.43
CA MET A 192 -11.65 3.98 7.53
C MET A 192 -11.93 2.68 8.30
N TYR A 193 -11.13 2.35 9.32
CA TYR A 193 -11.38 1.17 10.17
C TYR A 193 -12.60 1.33 11.07
N LYS A 194 -12.97 2.56 11.43
CA LYS A 194 -14.20 2.88 12.16
C LYS A 194 -15.43 2.93 11.24
N HIS A 195 -15.29 2.58 9.97
CA HIS A 195 -16.33 2.65 8.94
C HIS A 195 -16.93 4.06 8.75
N LYS A 196 -16.19 5.11 9.12
CA LYS A 196 -16.61 6.50 8.91
C LYS A 196 -16.40 6.95 7.47
N VAL A 197 -15.36 6.43 6.82
CA VAL A 197 -15.03 6.72 5.42
C VAL A 197 -15.26 5.47 4.58
N GLN A 198 -16.07 5.61 3.54
CA GLN A 198 -16.23 4.58 2.51
C GLN A 198 -15.23 4.83 1.40
N SER A 199 -14.44 3.79 1.11
CA SER A 199 -13.34 3.85 0.16
C SER A 199 -13.67 3.00 -1.07
N PRO A 200 -13.70 3.57 -2.29
CA PRO A 200 -13.85 2.79 -3.51
C PRO A 200 -12.67 1.82 -3.68
N TYR A 201 -11.45 2.23 -3.32
CA TYR A 201 -10.26 1.38 -3.38
C TYR A 201 -10.40 0.15 -2.49
N LYS A 202 -10.96 0.30 -1.28
CA LYS A 202 -11.24 -0.84 -0.39
C LYS A 202 -12.31 -1.77 -0.97
N PHE A 203 -13.32 -1.21 -1.62
CA PHE A 203 -14.37 -1.99 -2.28
C PHE A 203 -13.78 -2.83 -3.42
N GLU A 204 -12.98 -2.21 -4.29
CA GLU A 204 -12.29 -2.91 -5.37
C GLU A 204 -11.32 -3.97 -4.85
N ALA A 205 -10.51 -3.63 -3.84
CA ALA A 205 -9.60 -4.57 -3.19
C ALA A 205 -10.32 -5.80 -2.61
N THR A 206 -11.53 -5.60 -2.08
CA THR A 206 -12.38 -6.68 -1.56
C THR A 206 -12.95 -7.51 -2.69
N ALA A 207 -13.46 -6.87 -3.76
CA ALA A 207 -13.99 -7.58 -4.93
C ALA A 207 -12.92 -8.46 -5.60
N VAL A 208 -11.68 -7.99 -5.70
CA VAL A 208 -10.56 -8.79 -6.22
C VAL A 208 -10.22 -9.94 -5.29
N SER A 209 -10.16 -9.70 -3.97
CA SER A 209 -9.89 -10.75 -2.98
C SER A 209 -10.97 -11.83 -2.97
N GLU A 210 -12.23 -11.48 -3.20
CA GLU A 210 -13.34 -12.43 -3.29
C GLU A 210 -13.37 -13.22 -4.61
N ALA A 211 -12.90 -12.62 -5.70
CA ALA A 211 -12.76 -13.29 -6.99
C ALA A 211 -11.57 -14.27 -7.03
N SER A 212 -10.59 -14.09 -6.15
CA SER A 212 -9.41 -14.96 -6.06
C SER A 212 -9.72 -16.27 -5.33
N ASN A 213 -9.13 -17.37 -5.81
CA ASN A 213 -9.14 -18.66 -5.11
C ASN A 213 -7.92 -18.82 -4.18
N SER A 214 -6.98 -17.88 -4.21
CA SER A 214 -5.73 -17.93 -3.46
C SER A 214 -5.93 -17.36 -2.06
N ALA A 215 -5.24 -17.92 -1.05
CA ALA A 215 -5.28 -17.40 0.31
C ALA A 215 -4.52 -16.05 0.46
N VAL A 216 -3.53 -15.82 -0.41
CA VAL A 216 -2.69 -14.63 -0.48
C VAL A 216 -2.58 -14.22 -1.95
N LEU A 217 -2.47 -12.92 -2.21
CA LEU A 217 -2.27 -12.34 -3.53
C LEU A 217 -1.03 -12.92 -4.21
N SER A 218 -1.22 -13.61 -5.33
CA SER A 218 -0.12 -14.12 -6.15
C SER A 218 0.41 -13.06 -7.12
N LEU A 219 1.68 -13.19 -7.52
CA LEU A 219 2.30 -12.31 -8.52
C LEU A 219 1.57 -12.32 -9.88
N SER A 220 1.01 -13.48 -10.27
CA SER A 220 0.22 -13.59 -11.50
C SER A 220 -1.10 -12.83 -11.42
N GLU A 221 -1.79 -12.91 -10.26
CA GLU A 221 -3.00 -12.14 -10.02
C GLU A 221 -2.68 -10.65 -10.03
N PHE A 222 -1.60 -10.26 -9.34
CA PHE A 222 -1.14 -8.87 -9.30
C PHE A 222 -0.90 -8.28 -10.69
N ARG A 223 -0.19 -9.00 -11.56
CA ARG A 223 0.06 -8.57 -12.95
C ARG A 223 -1.19 -8.51 -13.82
N SER A 224 -2.22 -9.27 -13.47
CA SER A 224 -3.50 -9.27 -14.19
C SER A 224 -4.47 -8.18 -13.72
N MET A 225 -4.17 -7.52 -12.60
CA MET A 225 -5.00 -6.44 -12.08
C MET A 225 -4.85 -5.17 -12.91
N ASP A 226 -5.95 -4.43 -13.03
CA ASP A 226 -5.95 -3.13 -13.66
C ASP A 226 -5.43 -2.08 -12.67
N ILE A 227 -4.11 -1.86 -12.71
CA ILE A 227 -3.40 -0.90 -11.84
C ILE A 227 -4.01 0.50 -11.97
N ASN A 228 -4.58 0.85 -13.13
CA ASN A 228 -5.17 2.16 -13.38
C ASN A 228 -6.35 2.49 -12.45
N LYS A 229 -7.03 1.48 -11.90
CA LYS A 229 -8.14 1.70 -10.96
C LYS A 229 -7.67 2.02 -9.54
N ILE A 230 -6.45 1.64 -9.23
CA ILE A 230 -5.87 1.65 -7.88
C ILE A 230 -4.89 2.82 -7.70
N VAL A 231 -4.49 3.47 -8.81
CA VAL A 231 -3.58 4.61 -8.81
C VAL A 231 -4.31 5.92 -8.49
N ALA A 232 -3.74 6.70 -7.58
CA ALA A 232 -4.12 8.09 -7.32
C ALA A 232 -3.63 8.98 -8.46
N GLY A 233 -4.44 9.10 -9.51
CA GLY A 233 -4.00 9.60 -10.82
C GLY A 233 -3.28 10.94 -10.84
N TYR A 234 -3.65 11.93 -10.03
CA TYR A 234 -2.95 13.22 -10.04
C TYR A 234 -1.51 13.12 -9.47
N TYR A 235 -1.31 12.29 -8.45
CA TYR A 235 -0.03 12.18 -7.74
C TYR A 235 0.92 11.16 -8.38
N GLY A 236 0.38 10.20 -9.12
CA GLY A 236 1.15 9.09 -9.69
C GLY A 236 1.38 7.94 -8.70
N LEU A 237 1.87 6.83 -9.22
CA LEU A 237 2.09 5.61 -8.46
C LEU A 237 3.32 5.73 -7.55
N ARG A 238 4.42 6.33 -8.02
CA ARG A 238 5.67 6.42 -7.23
C ARG A 238 5.44 7.17 -5.92
N ARG A 239 4.80 8.35 -5.99
CA ARG A 239 4.45 9.14 -4.79
C ARG A 239 3.46 8.41 -3.89
N GLN A 240 2.47 7.72 -4.46
CA GLN A 240 1.54 6.89 -3.70
C GLN A 240 2.25 5.81 -2.89
N LEU A 241 3.26 5.13 -3.46
CA LEU A 241 4.05 4.12 -2.74
C LEU A 241 4.79 4.74 -1.55
N CYS A 242 5.44 5.89 -1.74
CA CYS A 242 6.13 6.59 -0.64
C CYS A 242 5.16 6.99 0.50
N VAL A 243 3.94 7.44 0.15
CA VAL A 243 2.89 7.72 1.14
C VAL A 243 2.48 6.45 1.89
N GLY A 244 2.38 5.32 1.20
CA GLY A 244 2.10 4.03 1.81
C GLY A 244 3.16 3.58 2.82
N GLU A 245 4.45 3.79 2.51
CA GLU A 245 5.55 3.56 3.45
C GLU A 245 5.44 4.44 4.69
N GLU A 246 5.10 5.72 4.52
CA GLU A 246 4.89 6.63 5.64
C GLU A 246 3.72 6.16 6.52
N ILE A 247 2.60 5.73 5.92
CA ILE A 247 1.48 5.13 6.65
C ILE A 247 1.93 3.91 7.46
N LEU A 248 2.77 3.04 6.88
CA LEU A 248 3.30 1.88 7.59
C LEU A 248 4.19 2.27 8.77
N LYS A 249 5.04 3.29 8.65
CA LYS A 249 5.88 3.76 9.77
C LYS A 249 5.03 4.13 10.99
N HIS A 250 3.92 4.83 10.78
CA HIS A 250 3.05 5.30 11.87
C HIS A 250 2.05 4.23 12.34
N TYR A 251 1.45 3.46 11.43
CA TYR A 251 0.30 2.59 11.73
C TYR A 251 0.58 1.09 11.64
N LYS A 252 1.82 0.63 11.39
CA LYS A 252 2.12 -0.82 11.26
C LYS A 252 1.59 -1.66 12.42
N GLN A 253 1.83 -1.24 13.67
CA GLN A 253 1.33 -1.97 14.83
C GLN A 253 -0.20 -1.98 14.93
N PHE A 254 -0.85 -0.89 14.51
CA PHE A 254 -2.31 -0.78 14.49
C PHE A 254 -2.91 -1.71 13.42
N LEU A 255 -2.33 -1.73 12.23
CA LEU A 255 -2.76 -2.57 11.11
C LEU A 255 -2.59 -4.07 11.42
N LEU A 256 -1.46 -4.47 12.01
CA LEU A 256 -1.22 -5.86 12.43
C LEU A 256 -2.22 -6.36 13.48
N LYS A 257 -2.77 -5.48 14.33
CA LYS A 257 -3.78 -5.86 15.33
C LYS A 257 -5.20 -5.98 14.75
N ARG A 258 -5.49 -5.31 13.64
CA ARG A 258 -6.84 -5.19 13.06
C ARG A 258 -6.92 -5.78 11.66
N GLN A 259 -6.29 -6.94 11.47
CA GLN A 259 -6.28 -7.59 10.17
C GLN A 259 -7.66 -8.16 9.80
N GLY A 260 -8.18 -7.71 8.65
CA GLY A 260 -9.36 -8.29 8.02
C GLY A 260 -8.97 -9.28 6.93
N LYS A 261 -9.93 -10.09 6.45
CA LYS A 261 -9.72 -11.06 5.35
C LYS A 261 -9.05 -10.41 4.13
N THR A 262 -9.57 -9.27 3.69
CA THR A 262 -9.01 -8.51 2.55
C THR A 262 -7.57 -8.09 2.79
N MET A 263 -7.24 -7.53 3.97
CA MET A 263 -5.88 -7.09 4.26
C MET A 263 -4.90 -8.26 4.42
N ASN A 264 -5.36 -9.41 4.93
CA ASN A 264 -4.53 -10.62 4.96
C ASN A 264 -4.23 -11.16 3.57
N TRP A 265 -5.20 -11.09 2.66
CA TRP A 265 -5.03 -11.52 1.28
C TRP A 265 -4.06 -10.61 0.52
N TRP A 266 -4.22 -9.29 0.63
CA TRP A 266 -3.33 -8.30 0.01
C TRP A 266 -1.94 -8.29 0.64
N GLY A 267 -1.84 -8.51 1.95
CA GLY A 267 -0.66 -8.18 2.73
C GLY A 267 -0.71 -6.74 3.24
N VAL A 268 -0.12 -6.49 4.42
CA VAL A 268 -0.23 -5.19 5.11
C VAL A 268 0.45 -4.08 4.32
N ALA A 269 1.59 -4.38 3.67
CA ALA A 269 2.33 -3.40 2.89
C ALA A 269 1.58 -2.99 1.62
N ASP A 270 1.16 -3.97 0.82
CA ASP A 270 0.40 -3.71 -0.41
C ASP A 270 -0.95 -3.07 -0.10
N PHE A 271 -1.64 -3.48 0.96
CA PHE A 271 -2.86 -2.81 1.39
C PHE A 271 -2.63 -1.34 1.78
N ALA A 272 -1.51 -1.02 2.42
CA ALA A 272 -1.16 0.37 2.72
C ALA A 272 -0.88 1.18 1.45
N ASN A 273 -0.13 0.60 0.51
CA ASN A 273 0.28 1.25 -0.74
C ASN A 273 -0.89 1.45 -1.72
N TYR A 274 -1.77 0.46 -1.85
CA TYR A 274 -2.79 0.42 -2.91
C TYR A 274 -4.20 0.79 -2.42
N VAL A 275 -4.46 0.72 -1.11
CA VAL A 275 -5.79 1.04 -0.56
C VAL A 275 -5.74 2.25 0.36
N LEU A 276 -4.81 2.30 1.32
CA LEU A 276 -4.78 3.38 2.31
C LEU A 276 -4.13 4.66 1.75
N ALA A 277 -3.06 4.56 0.98
CA ALA A 277 -2.37 5.72 0.43
C ALA A 277 -3.26 6.57 -0.51
N PRO A 278 -4.02 5.98 -1.46
CA PRO A 278 -4.99 6.76 -2.25
C PRO A 278 -6.03 7.51 -1.42
N GLU A 279 -6.44 6.96 -0.27
CA GLU A 279 -7.45 7.58 0.60
C GLU A 279 -6.91 8.78 1.37
N VAL A 280 -5.67 8.69 1.83
CA VAL A 280 -4.94 9.83 2.41
C VAL A 280 -4.71 10.89 1.34
N LEU A 281 -4.27 10.49 0.14
CA LEU A 281 -4.06 11.40 -1.00
C LEU A 281 -5.36 12.08 -1.47
N ALA A 282 -6.50 11.38 -1.45
CA ALA A 282 -7.80 11.97 -1.76
C ALA A 282 -8.12 13.13 -0.81
N SER A 283 -7.73 12.98 0.44
CA SER A 283 -8.00 13.95 1.50
C SER A 283 -7.09 15.17 1.38
N LEU A 284 -5.82 14.95 1.02
CA LEU A 284 -4.93 16.03 0.60
C LEU A 284 -5.48 16.75 -0.63
N CYS A 285 -5.97 16.03 -1.65
CA CYS A 285 -6.54 16.60 -2.86
C CYS A 285 -7.75 17.50 -2.56
N ILE A 286 -8.66 17.09 -1.68
CA ILE A 286 -9.80 17.91 -1.23
C ILE A 286 -9.31 19.22 -0.61
N SER A 287 -8.28 19.14 0.24
CA SER A 287 -7.69 20.31 0.89
C SER A 287 -6.97 21.24 -0.08
N GLU A 288 -6.22 20.71 -1.05
CA GLU A 288 -5.43 21.51 -1.99
C GLU A 288 -6.26 22.16 -3.08
N MET A 289 -7.28 21.45 -3.56
CA MET A 289 -8.17 21.93 -4.62
C MET A 289 -9.41 22.64 -4.08
N ASN A 290 -9.54 22.71 -2.75
CA ASN A 290 -10.66 23.33 -2.05
C ASN A 290 -12.02 22.82 -2.56
N LEU A 291 -12.16 21.48 -2.65
CA LEU A 291 -13.36 20.83 -3.20
C LEU A 291 -14.56 20.90 -2.24
N GLY A 292 -14.31 21.14 -0.95
CA GLY A 292 -15.30 21.27 0.10
C GLY A 292 -14.66 21.46 1.48
N ASP A 293 -15.45 21.91 2.46
CA ASP A 293 -14.99 22.18 3.83
C ASP A 293 -14.85 20.89 4.67
N ASP A 294 -15.64 19.87 4.37
CA ASP A 294 -15.64 18.60 5.11
C ASP A 294 -14.97 17.47 4.31
N ILE A 295 -13.83 17.00 4.81
CA ILE A 295 -13.02 15.92 4.22
C ILE A 295 -13.73 14.56 4.33
N TYR A 296 -14.68 14.43 5.25
CA TYR A 296 -15.45 13.20 5.48
C TYR A 296 -16.74 13.14 4.67
N ASP A 297 -17.14 14.22 4.00
CA ASP A 297 -18.35 14.25 3.19
C ASP A 297 -18.22 13.34 1.95
N PRO A 298 -19.12 12.37 1.76
CA PRO A 298 -19.02 11.41 0.65
C PRO A 298 -19.10 12.07 -0.74
N ALA A 299 -19.87 13.15 -0.90
CA ALA A 299 -19.98 13.83 -2.19
C ALA A 299 -18.67 14.55 -2.55
N THR A 300 -18.05 15.22 -1.57
CA THR A 300 -16.74 15.86 -1.73
C THR A 300 -15.64 14.85 -2.07
N ARG A 301 -15.67 13.66 -1.44
CA ARG A 301 -14.73 12.58 -1.76
C ARG A 301 -14.94 11.99 -3.15
N GLU A 302 -16.17 11.81 -3.61
CA GLU A 302 -16.43 11.31 -4.97
C GLU A 302 -15.85 12.25 -6.04
N ASN A 303 -15.93 13.58 -5.84
CA ASN A 303 -15.29 14.54 -6.73
C ASN A 303 -13.76 14.34 -6.79
N ALA A 304 -13.12 14.05 -5.66
CA ALA A 304 -11.68 13.74 -5.63
C ALA A 304 -11.35 12.43 -6.35
N TYR A 305 -12.17 11.39 -6.18
CA TYR A 305 -12.01 10.12 -6.89
C TYR A 305 -12.20 10.29 -8.40
N ASP A 306 -13.14 11.10 -8.85
CA ASP A 306 -13.34 11.41 -10.25
C ASP A 306 -12.13 12.15 -10.85
N ILE A 307 -11.50 13.04 -10.09
CA ILE A 307 -10.24 13.66 -10.52
C ILE A 307 -9.17 12.58 -10.67
N PHE A 308 -9.01 11.67 -9.70
CA PHE A 308 -8.02 10.58 -9.77
C PHE A 308 -8.24 9.66 -10.96
N ARG A 309 -9.47 9.16 -11.18
CA ARG A 309 -9.81 8.30 -12.33
C ARG A 309 -9.49 8.97 -13.66
N ASN A 310 -9.74 10.28 -13.76
CA ASN A 310 -9.52 11.01 -14.98
C ASN A 310 -8.06 11.42 -15.21
N THR A 311 -7.23 11.46 -14.18
CA THR A 311 -5.85 11.97 -14.23
C THR A 311 -4.78 10.87 -14.18
N VAL A 312 -5.16 9.59 -14.27
CA VAL A 312 -4.20 8.47 -14.21
C VAL A 312 -3.06 8.62 -15.23
N GLU A 313 -3.36 9.01 -16.46
CA GLU A 313 -2.34 9.25 -17.50
C GLU A 313 -1.37 10.36 -17.09
N PHE A 314 -1.87 11.44 -16.47
CA PHE A 314 -1.03 12.51 -15.96
C PHE A 314 -0.11 12.02 -14.84
N GLY A 315 -0.60 11.21 -13.90
CA GLY A 315 0.22 10.66 -12.83
C GLY A 315 1.36 9.79 -13.32
N LEU A 316 1.06 8.88 -14.24
CA LEU A 316 2.03 7.92 -14.74
C LEU A 316 3.06 8.56 -15.69
N VAL A 317 2.62 9.48 -16.57
CA VAL A 317 3.50 10.10 -17.58
C VAL A 317 4.21 11.35 -17.04
N VAL A 318 3.51 12.18 -16.28
CA VAL A 318 4.04 13.47 -15.80
C VAL A 318 4.57 13.34 -14.39
N ALA A 319 3.73 12.97 -13.42
CA ALA A 319 4.12 13.01 -12.02
C ALA A 319 5.23 12.00 -11.71
N ASP A 320 5.09 10.74 -12.11
CA ASP A 320 6.09 9.70 -11.83
C ASP A 320 7.41 9.90 -12.58
N THR A 321 7.42 10.67 -13.68
CA THR A 321 8.63 11.04 -14.41
C THR A 321 9.27 12.32 -13.88
N ASP A 322 8.54 13.13 -13.11
CA ASP A 322 9.08 14.31 -12.46
C ASP A 322 9.87 13.93 -11.21
N PRO A 323 10.95 14.68 -10.90
CA PRO A 323 11.81 14.39 -9.77
C PRO A 323 11.01 14.32 -8.47
N LEU A 324 11.26 13.27 -7.68
CA LEU A 324 10.67 13.11 -6.35
C LEU A 324 11.38 14.02 -5.36
N GLU A 325 12.70 14.13 -5.49
CA GLU A 325 13.54 14.88 -4.57
C GLU A 325 14.02 16.19 -5.18
N SER A 326 14.17 17.21 -4.34
CA SER A 326 14.57 18.56 -4.78
C SER A 326 15.96 18.61 -5.45
N TRP A 327 16.82 17.63 -5.19
CA TRP A 327 18.15 17.51 -5.80
C TRP A 327 18.18 16.65 -7.07
N GLU A 328 17.08 15.96 -7.42
CA GLU A 328 16.99 15.22 -8.67
C GLU A 328 16.82 16.21 -9.83
N VAL A 329 17.89 16.44 -10.59
CA VAL A 329 17.89 17.43 -11.66
C VAL A 329 17.21 16.86 -12.90
N HIS A 330 15.97 17.28 -13.20
CA HIS A 330 15.34 17.06 -14.51
C HIS A 330 14.97 18.41 -15.14
N VAL A 331 15.97 19.08 -15.72
CA VAL A 331 15.76 20.32 -16.47
C VAL A 331 15.11 19.98 -17.81
N GLU A 332 13.78 20.01 -17.85
CA GLU A 332 13.03 20.21 -19.09
C GLU A 332 13.23 21.67 -19.51
N LYS A 333 14.08 21.89 -20.52
CA LYS A 333 14.27 23.20 -21.15
C LYS A 333 13.41 23.32 -22.40
#